data_AF-A0A653VS57-F1
#
_entry.id   AF-A0A653VS57-F1
#
_cell.length_a   1.000
_cell.length_b   1.000
_cell.length_c   1.000
_cell.angle_alpha   90.00
_cell.angle_beta   90.00
_cell.angle_gamma   90.00
#
_symmetry.space_group_name_H-M   'P 1'
#
loop_
_entity.id
_entity.type
_entity.pdbx_description
1 polymer ?
#
loop_
_entity_poly.entity_id
_entity_poly.type
_entity_poly.pdbx_seq_one_letter_code
_entity_poly.pdbx_strand_id
1 'polypeptide(L)'
;MDELDYWRLCESLNAYQAAALIIGQTPSLIDNGEYRYLRLAEYNSQPSRLDPSFQAAVTALKGAIRDGTLSAKIRVSPREYGYADALADVEYNEILFEDGRGRTAEEGEVLSADGKLFYKPLIDWDLTSIATNDIRAWLLTRGFTAGFFFPNREEGQPGYLEKTHPNYAPKLAAAIRAWEAVTSDPERLRGKTPKQALTKWLNEHAAAYGLTKEDGTPNATGVEEAAKLANWRPEGGASKTPGE
;
A
#
# COMPACT_ATOMS: atom_id res chain seq x y z
N MET A 1 -13.71 -2.01 10.28
CA MET A 1 -13.03 -1.07 9.39
C MET A 1 -12.16 -0.23 10.30
N ASP A 2 -10.86 -0.41 10.18
CA ASP A 2 -9.85 0.29 10.96
C ASP A 2 -9.56 1.67 10.34
N GLU A 3 -8.93 2.60 11.09
CA GLU A 3 -8.58 3.93 10.58
C GLU A 3 -7.77 3.85 9.28
N LEU A 4 -6.83 2.90 9.21
CA LEU A 4 -6.03 2.64 8.02
C LEU A 4 -6.88 2.28 6.79
N ASP A 5 -8.04 1.64 6.96
CA ASP A 5 -8.90 1.31 5.82
C ASP A 5 -9.42 2.58 5.12
N TYR A 6 -9.69 3.65 5.85
CA TYR A 6 -10.14 4.92 5.28
C TYR A 6 -9.02 5.64 4.53
N TRP A 7 -7.78 5.53 4.99
CA TRP A 7 -6.61 6.09 4.28
C TRP A 7 -6.38 5.43 2.91
N ARG A 8 -6.92 4.23 2.67
CA ARG A 8 -6.85 3.57 1.35
C ARG A 8 -7.72 4.25 0.30
N LEU A 9 -8.69 5.06 0.72
CA LEU A 9 -9.56 5.83 -0.17
C LEU A 9 -8.84 7.07 -0.74
N CYS A 10 -7.70 7.46 -0.16
CA CYS A 10 -6.95 8.62 -0.63
C CYS A 10 -6.31 8.31 -2.00
N GLU A 11 -6.58 9.16 -3.00
CA GLU A 11 -5.94 9.09 -4.32
C GLU A 11 -4.53 9.69 -4.32
N SER A 12 -4.28 10.62 -3.40
CA SER A 12 -3.00 11.30 -3.24
C SER A 12 -2.67 11.55 -1.78
N LEU A 13 -1.38 11.53 -1.47
CA LEU A 13 -0.84 11.73 -0.12
C LEU A 13 0.32 12.71 -0.17
N ASN A 14 0.54 13.46 0.90
CA ASN A 14 1.77 14.23 1.05
C ASN A 14 2.93 13.32 1.52
N ALA A 15 4.16 13.85 1.50
CA ALA A 15 5.36 13.06 1.81
C ALA A 15 5.34 12.47 3.24
N TYR A 16 4.75 13.18 4.21
CA TYR A 16 4.70 12.75 5.60
C TYR A 16 3.64 11.66 5.82
N GLN A 17 2.45 11.83 5.24
CA GLN A 17 1.39 10.83 5.27
C GLN A 17 1.84 9.53 4.60
N ALA A 18 2.47 9.64 3.42
CA ALA A 18 3.03 8.49 2.73
C ALA A 18 4.10 7.78 3.57
N ALA A 19 5.00 8.51 4.23
CA ALA A 19 6.01 7.95 5.10
C ALA A 19 5.41 7.19 6.29
N ALA A 20 4.40 7.75 6.96
CA ALA A 20 3.70 7.07 8.06
C ALA A 20 3.09 5.74 7.59
N LEU A 21 2.41 5.76 6.44
CA LEU A 21 1.77 4.57 5.87
C LEU A 21 2.78 3.51 5.40
N ILE A 22 3.94 3.91 4.89
CA ILE A 22 5.03 2.98 4.51
C ILE A 22 5.49 2.16 5.73
N ILE A 23 5.62 2.80 6.88
CA ILE A 23 6.06 2.14 8.12
C ILE A 23 4.91 1.51 8.92
N GLY A 24 3.69 1.49 8.36
CA GLY A 24 2.52 0.88 8.98
C GLY A 24 1.88 1.70 10.11
N GLN A 25 2.15 3.00 10.17
CA GLN A 25 1.60 3.92 11.16
C GLN A 25 0.47 4.78 10.56
N THR A 26 -0.48 5.19 11.39
CA THR A 26 -1.57 6.08 10.99
C THR A 26 -1.08 7.53 10.87
N PRO A 27 -1.42 8.23 9.77
CA PRO A 27 -1.04 9.64 9.62
C PRO A 27 -1.64 10.58 10.68
N SER A 28 -2.70 10.17 11.39
CA SER A 28 -3.26 10.93 12.53
C SER A 28 -2.26 11.14 13.68
N LEU A 29 -1.23 10.30 13.75
CA LEU A 29 -0.16 10.41 14.74
C LEU A 29 0.85 11.52 14.40
N ILE A 30 0.83 12.06 13.19
CA ILE A 30 1.77 13.12 12.79
C ILE A 30 1.50 14.38 13.60
N ASP A 31 2.55 14.96 14.19
CA ASP A 31 2.48 16.26 14.83
C ASP A 31 2.47 17.38 13.78
N ASN A 32 1.60 18.37 14.00
CA ASN A 32 1.45 19.53 13.11
C ASN A 32 2.39 20.69 13.49
N GLY A 33 3.29 20.50 14.46
CA GLY A 33 4.31 21.48 14.84
C GLY A 33 5.40 21.66 13.78
N GLU A 34 6.31 22.60 14.01
CA GLU A 34 7.39 22.97 13.08
C GLU A 34 8.21 21.76 12.59
N TYR A 35 8.40 20.77 13.47
CA TYR A 35 9.03 19.50 13.15
C TYR A 35 7.98 18.41 13.01
N ARG A 36 7.92 17.74 11.85
CA ARG A 36 7.02 16.59 11.63
C ARG A 36 7.62 15.33 12.27
N TYR A 37 6.95 14.81 13.29
CA TYR A 37 7.26 13.53 13.94
C TYR A 37 5.97 12.77 14.30
N LEU A 38 6.09 11.48 14.60
CA LEU A 38 4.95 10.67 15.05
C LEU A 38 4.80 10.75 16.57
N ARG A 39 3.58 11.00 17.06
CA ARG A 39 3.20 10.97 18.47
C ARG A 39 2.84 9.55 18.88
N LEU A 40 3.85 8.74 19.18
CA LEU A 40 3.66 7.41 19.76
C LEU A 40 3.33 7.56 21.26
N ALA A 41 2.25 6.95 21.72
CA ALA A 41 1.87 6.96 23.13
C ALA A 41 2.83 6.10 23.97
N GLU A 42 3.09 6.59 25.20
CA GLU A 42 3.80 5.94 26.31
C GLU A 42 5.33 6.10 26.39
N TYR A 43 5.77 7.17 27.05
CA TYR A 43 6.13 7.09 28.47
C TYR A 43 6.25 8.51 29.04
N ASN A 44 5.90 8.66 30.31
CA ASN A 44 6.04 9.90 31.07
C ASN A 44 7.41 10.55 30.86
N SER A 45 7.37 11.85 30.52
CA SER A 45 8.50 12.79 30.52
C SER A 45 9.45 12.69 29.32
N GLN A 46 9.09 13.44 28.28
CA GLN A 46 9.80 13.79 27.03
C GLN A 46 9.31 13.00 25.81
N PRO A 47 8.78 13.68 24.76
CA PRO A 47 8.44 13.03 23.51
C PRO A 47 9.69 12.31 23.01
N SER A 48 9.63 10.99 23.00
CA SER A 48 10.66 10.10 22.47
C SER A 48 10.96 10.58 21.06
N ARG A 49 12.16 11.16 20.91
CA ARG A 49 12.67 11.74 19.67
C ARG A 49 12.46 10.75 18.52
N LEU A 50 11.68 11.19 17.53
CA LEU A 50 11.69 10.78 16.12
C LEU A 50 11.82 9.26 15.89
N ASP A 51 10.75 8.60 15.45
CA ASP A 51 10.88 7.25 14.89
C ASP A 51 11.89 7.28 13.73
N PRO A 52 13.06 6.62 13.85
CA PRO A 52 14.10 6.67 12.82
C PRO A 52 13.62 6.14 11.47
N SER A 53 12.68 5.18 11.48
CA SER A 53 12.08 4.59 10.29
C SER A 53 11.21 5.62 9.57
N PHE A 54 10.44 6.42 10.33
CA PHE A 54 9.65 7.51 9.76
C PHE A 54 10.55 8.55 9.09
N GLN A 55 11.62 8.99 9.76
CA GLN A 55 12.54 9.98 9.18
C GLN A 55 13.30 9.44 7.96
N ALA A 56 13.69 8.16 7.97
CA ALA A 56 14.28 7.51 6.81
C ALA A 56 13.32 7.48 5.62
N ALA A 57 12.05 7.11 5.85
CA ALA A 57 11.02 7.10 4.82
C ALA A 57 10.73 8.51 4.26
N VAL A 58 10.59 9.52 5.13
CA VAL A 58 10.43 10.92 4.71
C VAL A 58 11.62 11.39 3.88
N THR A 59 12.84 11.09 4.32
CA THR A 59 14.07 11.47 3.61
C THR A 59 14.13 10.82 2.23
N ALA A 60 13.82 9.53 2.14
CA ALA A 60 13.81 8.79 0.88
C ALA A 60 12.75 9.33 -0.10
N LEU A 61 11.55 9.65 0.37
CA LEU A 61 10.48 10.23 -0.46
C LEU A 61 10.87 11.63 -0.97
N LYS A 62 11.35 12.51 -0.08
CA LYS A 62 11.81 13.86 -0.46
C LYS A 62 12.96 13.82 -1.46
N GLY A 63 13.92 12.92 -1.26
CA GLY A 63 15.02 12.68 -2.19
C GLY A 63 14.51 12.23 -3.56
N ALA A 64 13.65 11.20 -3.58
CA ALA A 64 13.10 10.66 -4.81
C ALA A 64 12.32 11.68 -5.65
N ILE A 65 11.57 12.57 -4.99
CA ILE A 65 10.83 13.66 -5.65
C ILE A 65 11.80 14.69 -6.24
N ARG A 66 12.84 15.07 -5.48
CA ARG A 66 13.88 16.00 -5.96
C ARG A 66 14.64 15.43 -7.15
N ASP A 67 14.93 14.14 -7.12
CA ASP A 67 15.66 13.43 -8.17
C ASP A 67 14.78 13.07 -9.38
N GLY A 68 13.47 13.35 -9.31
CA GLY A 68 12.51 13.04 -10.38
C GLY A 68 12.21 11.55 -10.55
N THR A 69 12.68 10.69 -9.65
CA THR A 69 12.39 9.24 -9.67
C THR A 69 11.00 8.91 -9.14
N LEU A 70 10.37 9.84 -8.40
CA LEU A 70 9.00 9.76 -7.94
C LEU A 70 8.25 11.02 -8.41
N SER A 71 7.23 10.82 -9.25
CA SER A 71 6.37 11.90 -9.73
C SER A 71 5.56 12.50 -8.57
N ALA A 72 5.50 13.82 -8.48
CA ALA A 72 4.71 14.54 -7.49
C ALA A 72 4.18 15.86 -8.06
N LYS A 73 3.01 16.28 -7.59
CA LYS A 73 2.47 17.61 -7.84
C LYS A 73 3.07 18.58 -6.82
N ILE A 74 4.22 19.15 -7.20
CA ILE A 74 4.98 20.12 -6.39
C ILE A 74 4.14 21.36 -6.16
N ARG A 75 4.06 21.79 -4.89
CA ARG A 75 3.41 23.03 -4.47
C ARG A 75 4.34 23.84 -3.57
N VAL A 76 4.12 25.14 -3.60
CA VAL A 76 4.76 26.13 -2.72
C VAL A 76 3.69 26.74 -1.82
N SER A 77 4.11 27.29 -0.68
CA SER A 77 3.22 27.92 0.29
C SER A 77 2.87 29.34 -0.18
N PRO A 78 1.60 29.65 -0.50
CA PRO A 78 1.19 30.99 -0.91
C PRO A 78 0.46 31.72 0.22
N ARG A 79 0.70 33.02 0.32
CA ARG A 79 -0.06 33.98 1.11
C ARG A 79 -0.53 35.11 0.19
N GLU A 80 -1.75 35.60 0.37
CA GLU A 80 -2.24 36.72 -0.42
C GLU A 80 -1.52 38.02 -0.03
N TYR A 81 -1.15 38.82 -1.03
CA TYR A 81 -0.76 40.22 -0.83
C TYR A 81 -2.05 41.02 -0.64
N GLY A 82 -2.42 41.24 0.62
CA GLY A 82 -3.71 41.78 0.99
C GLY A 82 -3.76 43.30 1.02
N TYR A 83 -4.93 43.83 1.36
CA TYR A 83 -5.15 45.27 1.55
C TYR A 83 -4.22 45.87 2.62
N ALA A 84 -3.95 45.13 3.70
CA ALA A 84 -3.05 45.57 4.76
C ALA A 84 -1.59 45.69 4.26
N ASP A 85 -1.12 44.71 3.48
CA ASP A 85 0.21 44.74 2.86
C ASP A 85 0.33 45.94 1.90
N ALA A 86 -0.71 46.18 1.09
CA ALA A 86 -0.77 47.31 0.17
C ALA A 86 -0.70 48.67 0.89
N LEU A 87 -1.44 48.83 1.98
CA LEU A 87 -1.39 50.07 2.78
C LEU A 87 -0.03 50.27 3.43
N ALA A 88 0.57 49.22 3.99
CA ALA A 88 1.88 49.31 4.61
C ALA A 88 2.97 49.68 3.60
N ASP A 89 2.95 49.09 2.39
CA ASP A 89 3.88 49.48 1.32
C ASP A 89 3.68 50.95 0.91
N VAL A 90 2.45 51.44 0.81
CA VAL A 90 2.16 52.86 0.53
C VAL A 90 2.75 53.77 1.61
N GLU A 91 2.51 53.47 2.88
CA GLU A 91 3.05 54.23 4.01
C GLU A 91 4.59 54.24 3.99
N TYR A 92 5.23 53.10 3.74
CA TYR A 92 6.68 53.02 3.59
C TYR A 92 7.20 53.83 2.39
N ASN A 93 6.50 53.79 1.26
CA ASN A 93 6.86 54.54 0.06
C ASN A 93 6.81 56.05 0.29
N GLU A 94 5.80 56.53 1.02
CA GLU A 94 5.68 57.94 1.42
C GLU A 94 6.82 58.39 2.34
N ILE A 95 7.24 57.54 3.28
CA ILE A 95 8.32 57.85 4.22
C ILE A 95 9.70 57.83 3.54
N LEU A 96 9.95 56.85 2.68
CA LEU A 96 11.26 56.62 2.07
C LEU A 96 11.46 57.35 0.73
N PHE A 97 10.41 57.95 0.17
CA PHE A 97 10.40 58.55 -1.17
C PHE A 97 10.83 57.58 -2.27
N GLU A 98 10.48 56.31 -2.11
CA GLU A 98 10.78 55.22 -3.04
C GLU A 98 9.48 54.56 -3.48
N ASP A 99 9.40 54.11 -4.74
CA ASP A 99 8.28 53.27 -5.20
C ASP A 99 8.68 51.79 -5.07
N GLY A 100 7.97 51.06 -4.21
CA GLY A 100 8.27 49.67 -3.90
C GLY A 100 7.03 48.90 -3.48
N ARG A 101 7.03 47.58 -3.76
CA ARG A 101 6.04 46.62 -3.27
C ARG A 101 6.72 45.41 -2.69
N GLY A 102 6.05 44.73 -1.77
CA GLY A 102 6.51 43.49 -1.17
C GLY A 102 7.44 43.70 0.02
N ARG A 103 7.45 44.88 0.65
CA ARG A 103 8.29 45.12 1.84
C ARG A 103 7.73 44.43 3.09
N THR A 104 6.47 44.02 3.04
CA THR A 104 5.82 43.19 4.08
C THR A 104 6.03 41.69 3.89
N ALA A 105 6.91 41.27 2.98
CA ALA A 105 7.30 39.86 2.85
C ALA A 105 7.84 39.33 4.18
N GLU A 106 7.32 38.20 4.64
CA GLU A 106 7.91 37.48 5.76
C GLU A 106 9.22 36.79 5.34
N GLU A 107 9.95 36.25 6.30
CA GLU A 107 11.21 35.55 6.04
C GLU A 107 11.03 34.43 5.00
N GLY A 108 11.78 34.56 3.89
CA GLY A 108 11.78 33.62 2.78
C GLY A 108 10.59 33.76 1.82
N GLU A 109 9.70 34.73 2.01
CA GLU A 109 8.65 35.04 1.04
C GLU A 109 9.20 35.90 -0.11
N VAL A 110 8.62 35.68 -1.30
CA VAL A 110 8.87 36.47 -2.50
C VAL A 110 7.52 36.92 -3.04
N LEU A 111 7.40 38.20 -3.39
CA LEU A 111 6.20 38.70 -4.05
C LEU A 111 6.14 38.17 -5.50
N SER A 112 4.98 37.65 -5.89
CA SER A 112 4.72 37.18 -7.25
C SER A 112 4.89 38.31 -8.27
N ALA A 113 5.23 37.95 -9.51
CA ALA A 113 5.44 38.92 -10.58
C ALA A 113 4.20 39.78 -10.88
N ASP A 114 2.99 39.24 -10.63
CA ASP A 114 1.74 39.99 -10.76
C ASP A 114 1.36 40.79 -9.50
N GLY A 115 2.18 40.71 -8.44
CA GLY A 115 2.04 41.49 -7.20
C GLY A 115 0.84 41.09 -6.35
N LYS A 116 0.31 39.88 -6.50
CA LYS A 116 -0.91 39.44 -5.82
C LYS A 116 -0.68 38.47 -4.67
N LEU A 117 0.46 37.79 -4.65
CA LEU A 117 0.73 36.71 -3.71
C LEU A 117 2.17 36.80 -3.24
N PHE A 118 2.38 36.64 -1.94
CA PHE A 118 3.67 36.19 -1.43
C PHE A 118 3.75 34.67 -1.53
N TYR A 119 4.92 34.14 -1.84
CA TYR A 119 5.14 32.70 -1.80
C TYR A 119 6.55 32.35 -1.35
N LYS A 120 6.72 31.20 -0.72
CA LYS A 120 8.04 30.66 -0.38
C LYS A 120 8.56 29.82 -1.56
N PRO A 121 9.73 30.12 -2.15
CA PRO A 121 10.20 29.43 -3.35
C PRO A 121 10.63 27.97 -3.09
N LEU A 122 10.79 27.60 -1.82
CA LEU A 122 11.05 26.21 -1.42
C LEU A 122 9.79 25.36 -1.51
N ILE A 123 9.97 24.08 -1.88
CA ILE A 123 8.90 23.09 -1.92
C ILE A 123 8.21 23.01 -0.56
N ASP A 124 6.90 23.19 -0.55
CA ASP A 124 6.05 22.94 0.61
C ASP A 124 5.65 21.46 0.62
N TRP A 125 6.25 20.71 1.53
CA TRP A 125 6.05 19.26 1.64
C TRP A 125 4.70 18.86 2.21
N ASP A 126 3.99 19.78 2.86
CA ASP A 126 2.64 19.53 3.38
C ASP A 126 1.58 19.70 2.28
N LEU A 127 1.82 20.64 1.35
CA LEU A 127 0.96 20.86 0.18
C LEU A 127 1.31 19.97 -1.01
N THR A 128 2.59 19.59 -1.17
CA THR A 128 3.04 18.73 -2.27
C THR A 128 2.43 17.35 -2.13
N SER A 129 1.83 16.86 -3.21
CA SER A 129 1.06 15.61 -3.22
C SER A 129 1.62 14.62 -4.22
N ILE A 130 1.53 13.34 -3.87
CA ILE A 130 2.04 12.19 -4.62
C ILE A 130 0.85 11.26 -4.86
N ALA A 131 0.66 10.79 -6.09
CA ALA A 131 -0.41 9.83 -6.37
C ALA A 131 -0.10 8.49 -5.69
N THR A 132 -1.11 7.81 -5.12
CA THR A 132 -0.89 6.53 -4.44
C THR A 132 -0.37 5.43 -5.36
N ASN A 133 -0.77 5.45 -6.64
CA ASN A 133 -0.23 4.55 -7.66
C ASN A 133 1.27 4.77 -7.93
N ASP A 134 1.71 6.03 -7.93
CA ASP A 134 3.13 6.36 -8.15
C ASP A 134 3.97 5.93 -6.95
N ILE A 135 3.47 6.10 -5.72
CA ILE A 135 4.10 5.57 -4.51
C ILE A 135 4.25 4.04 -4.62
N ARG A 136 3.17 3.33 -5.00
CA ARG A 136 3.19 1.87 -5.16
C ARG A 136 4.22 1.43 -6.19
N ALA A 137 4.23 2.05 -7.37
CA ALA A 137 5.17 1.73 -8.43
C ALA A 137 6.63 1.93 -7.96
N TRP A 138 6.90 3.06 -7.29
CA TRP A 138 8.21 3.40 -6.76
C TRP A 138 8.70 2.48 -5.62
N LEU A 139 7.77 1.97 -4.81
CA LEU A 139 8.05 0.98 -3.78
C LEU A 139 8.40 -0.39 -4.39
N LEU A 140 7.69 -0.81 -5.45
CA LEU A 140 7.99 -2.05 -6.16
C LEU A 140 9.40 -2.07 -6.75
N THR A 141 9.87 -0.95 -7.32
CA THR A 141 11.24 -0.86 -7.85
C THR A 141 12.31 -0.97 -6.75
N ARG A 142 11.93 -0.85 -5.47
CA ARG A 142 12.80 -1.00 -4.29
C ARG A 142 12.60 -2.33 -3.56
N GLY A 143 11.82 -3.25 -4.14
CA GLY A 143 11.57 -4.58 -3.58
C GLY A 143 10.52 -4.64 -2.48
N PHE A 144 9.78 -3.55 -2.23
CA PHE A 144 8.66 -3.58 -1.29
C PHE A 144 7.43 -4.19 -1.98
N THR A 145 6.90 -5.26 -1.39
CA THR A 145 5.74 -6.00 -1.92
C THR A 145 4.65 -6.26 -0.87
N ALA A 146 4.81 -5.72 0.34
CA ALA A 146 3.91 -5.91 1.47
C ALA A 146 3.69 -4.59 2.22
N GLY A 147 2.67 -4.55 3.09
CA GLY A 147 2.34 -3.39 3.94
C GLY A 147 1.17 -2.56 3.41
N PHE A 148 1.03 -1.32 3.86
CA PHE A 148 -0.16 -0.51 3.59
C PHE A 148 -0.49 -0.37 2.10
N PHE A 149 0.49 -0.01 1.27
CA PHE A 149 0.29 0.22 -0.17
C PHE A 149 0.07 -1.06 -0.97
N PHE A 150 0.36 -2.20 -0.36
CA PHE A 150 0.11 -3.54 -0.86
C PHE A 150 -0.84 -4.20 0.14
N PRO A 151 -2.11 -3.72 0.25
CA PRO A 151 -3.11 -4.53 0.93
C PRO A 151 -2.95 -5.90 0.34
N ASN A 152 -2.99 -6.92 1.18
CA ASN A 152 -3.18 -8.27 0.70
C ASN A 152 -4.31 -8.19 -0.36
N ARG A 153 -3.96 -8.16 -1.67
CA ARG A 153 -4.39 -9.23 -2.58
C ARG A 153 -4.24 -10.39 -1.65
N GLU A 154 -5.37 -10.93 -1.16
CA GLU A 154 -5.42 -11.97 -0.15
C GLU A 154 -4.09 -12.73 -0.13
N GLU A 155 -3.47 -13.00 1.02
CA GLU A 155 -2.50 -14.11 1.04
C GLU A 155 -3.11 -15.28 0.22
N GLY A 156 -2.77 -15.45 -1.05
CA GLY A 156 -3.89 -15.87 -1.93
C GLY A 156 -3.70 -15.71 -3.43
N GLN A 157 -2.46 -15.87 -3.90
CA GLN A 157 -2.12 -16.99 -4.77
C GLN A 157 -0.72 -16.76 -5.32
N PRO A 158 0.19 -17.71 -5.14
CA PRO A 158 1.45 -17.69 -5.86
C PRO A 158 1.20 -17.55 -7.37
N GLY A 159 1.95 -16.67 -8.04
CA GLY A 159 1.77 -16.41 -9.48
C GLY A 159 1.92 -17.65 -10.37
N TYR A 160 2.56 -18.71 -9.87
CA TYR A 160 2.62 -20.02 -10.53
C TYR A 160 1.26 -20.73 -10.65
N LEU A 161 0.22 -20.26 -9.95
CA LEU A 161 -1.16 -20.75 -10.08
C LEU A 161 -1.96 -20.03 -11.18
N GLU A 162 -1.42 -18.98 -11.79
CA GLU A 162 -2.06 -18.26 -12.89
C GLU A 162 -1.86 -19.00 -14.22
N LYS A 163 -2.94 -19.21 -14.97
CA LYS A 163 -2.90 -19.91 -16.27
C LYS A 163 -2.01 -19.24 -17.32
N THR A 164 -1.78 -17.94 -17.17
CA THR A 164 -0.92 -17.11 -18.02
C THR A 164 0.55 -17.18 -17.65
N HIS A 165 0.91 -17.83 -16.54
CA HIS A 165 2.30 -17.93 -16.10
C HIS A 165 3.12 -18.80 -17.06
N PRO A 166 4.35 -18.40 -17.46
CA PRO A 166 5.16 -19.14 -18.43
C PRO A 166 5.47 -20.58 -18.00
N ASN A 167 5.55 -20.81 -16.69
CA ASN A 167 5.76 -22.14 -16.09
C ASN A 167 4.49 -22.70 -15.43
N TYR A 168 3.30 -22.31 -15.89
CA TYR A 168 2.04 -22.81 -15.33
C TYR A 168 1.93 -24.32 -15.53
N ALA A 169 1.71 -25.05 -14.44
CA ALA A 169 1.50 -26.49 -14.44
C ALA A 169 0.07 -26.81 -13.96
N PRO A 170 -0.86 -27.18 -14.87
CA PRO A 170 -2.28 -27.37 -14.53
C PRO A 170 -2.51 -28.38 -13.40
N LYS A 171 -1.75 -29.48 -13.40
CA LYS A 171 -1.85 -30.55 -12.40
C LYS A 171 -1.36 -30.12 -11.01
N LEU A 172 -0.29 -29.31 -10.95
CA LEU A 172 0.20 -28.75 -9.69
C LEU A 172 -0.81 -27.74 -9.13
N ALA A 173 -1.34 -26.88 -9.99
CA ALA A 173 -2.38 -25.94 -9.61
C ALA A 173 -3.62 -26.67 -9.08
N ALA A 174 -4.08 -27.72 -9.76
CA ALA A 174 -5.21 -28.53 -9.29
C ALA A 174 -4.96 -29.13 -7.90
N ALA A 175 -3.75 -29.66 -7.64
CA ALA A 175 -3.40 -30.26 -6.36
C ALA A 175 -3.42 -29.24 -5.21
N ILE A 176 -2.84 -28.06 -5.42
CA ILE A 176 -2.82 -26.98 -4.42
C ILE A 176 -4.23 -26.47 -4.14
N ARG A 177 -5.05 -26.27 -5.18
CA ARG A 177 -6.44 -25.79 -5.02
C ARG A 177 -7.34 -26.81 -4.33
N ALA A 178 -7.17 -28.08 -4.63
CA ALA A 178 -7.86 -29.15 -3.93
C ALA A 178 -7.49 -29.16 -2.44
N TRP A 179 -6.20 -28.98 -2.13
CA TRP A 179 -5.72 -28.90 -0.75
C TRP A 179 -6.36 -27.72 -0.01
N GLU A 180 -6.27 -26.50 -0.57
CA GLU A 180 -6.88 -25.28 -0.01
C GLU A 180 -8.38 -25.46 0.25
N ALA A 181 -9.12 -26.01 -0.71
CA ALA A 181 -10.57 -26.15 -0.60
C ALA A 181 -11.01 -27.18 0.45
N VAL A 182 -10.25 -28.26 0.63
CA VAL A 182 -10.55 -29.31 1.61
C VAL A 182 -10.10 -28.91 3.02
N THR A 183 -9.00 -28.16 3.17
CA THR A 183 -8.54 -27.69 4.49
C THR A 183 -9.34 -26.48 4.99
N SER A 184 -9.87 -25.65 4.10
CA SER A 184 -10.68 -24.48 4.45
C SER A 184 -12.12 -24.82 4.84
N ASP A 185 -12.59 -26.03 4.56
CA ASP A 185 -13.96 -26.47 4.84
C ASP A 185 -13.99 -27.86 5.50
N PRO A 186 -14.11 -27.90 6.85
CA PRO A 186 -14.14 -29.14 7.61
C PRO A 186 -15.25 -30.12 7.19
N GLU A 187 -16.36 -29.65 6.60
CA GLU A 187 -17.46 -30.52 6.15
C GLU A 187 -17.04 -31.43 4.99
N ARG A 188 -16.06 -31.01 4.19
CA ARG A 188 -15.51 -31.85 3.10
C ARG A 188 -14.76 -33.07 3.62
N LEU A 189 -14.27 -33.02 4.85
CA LEU A 189 -13.58 -34.12 5.53
C LEU A 189 -14.51 -35.02 6.36
N ARG A 190 -15.79 -34.65 6.55
CA ARG A 190 -16.73 -35.43 7.36
C ARG A 190 -16.91 -36.84 6.78
N GLY A 191 -16.50 -37.85 7.54
CA GLY A 191 -16.59 -39.26 7.15
C GLY A 191 -15.66 -39.69 6.01
N LYS A 192 -14.66 -38.87 5.64
CA LYS A 192 -13.73 -39.16 4.52
C LYS A 192 -12.29 -39.02 4.96
N THR A 193 -11.41 -39.80 4.35
CA THR A 193 -9.96 -39.53 4.44
C THR A 193 -9.62 -38.29 3.59
N PRO A 194 -8.52 -37.57 3.91
CA PRO A 194 -8.07 -36.45 3.08
C PRO A 194 -7.94 -36.83 1.59
N LYS A 195 -7.37 -38.00 1.28
CA LYS A 195 -7.27 -38.50 -0.09
C LYS A 195 -8.64 -38.66 -0.77
N GLN A 196 -9.65 -39.18 -0.06
CA GLN A 196 -11.00 -39.33 -0.60
C GLN A 196 -11.67 -37.97 -0.86
N ALA A 197 -11.52 -37.02 0.07
CA ALA A 197 -12.05 -35.66 -0.10
C ALA A 197 -11.39 -34.93 -1.27
N LEU A 198 -10.05 -35.02 -1.38
CA LEU A 198 -9.27 -34.48 -2.50
C LEU A 198 -9.68 -35.10 -3.84
N THR A 199 -9.82 -36.43 -3.90
CA THR A 199 -10.25 -37.13 -5.13
C THR A 199 -11.63 -36.67 -5.58
N LYS A 200 -12.57 -36.47 -4.63
CA LYS A 200 -13.90 -35.96 -4.96
C LYS A 200 -13.81 -34.54 -5.56
N TRP A 201 -13.11 -33.62 -4.88
CA TRP A 201 -12.99 -32.23 -5.34
C TRP A 201 -12.31 -32.14 -6.71
N LEU A 202 -11.26 -32.92 -6.95
CA LEU A 202 -10.53 -32.94 -8.22
C LEU A 202 -11.38 -33.47 -9.38
N ASN A 203 -12.27 -34.44 -9.14
CA ASN A 203 -13.19 -34.90 -10.18
C ASN A 203 -14.23 -33.83 -10.55
N GLU A 204 -14.76 -33.11 -9.55
CA GLU A 204 -15.72 -32.01 -9.77
C GLU A 204 -15.10 -30.85 -10.56
N HIS A 205 -13.79 -30.63 -10.42
CA HIS A 205 -13.06 -29.53 -11.07
C HIS A 205 -12.14 -29.98 -12.20
N ALA A 206 -12.24 -31.23 -12.67
CA ALA A 206 -11.30 -31.83 -13.62
C ALA A 206 -11.16 -31.01 -14.91
N ALA A 207 -12.28 -30.53 -15.45
CA ALA A 207 -12.29 -29.71 -16.68
C ALA A 207 -11.53 -28.38 -16.52
N ALA A 208 -11.60 -27.75 -15.34
CA ALA A 208 -10.98 -26.44 -15.10
C ALA A 208 -9.44 -26.48 -15.17
N TYR A 209 -8.86 -27.66 -14.93
CA TYR A 209 -7.41 -27.90 -14.87
C TYR A 209 -6.92 -28.85 -15.97
N GLY A 210 -7.75 -29.15 -16.99
CA GLY A 210 -7.36 -30.04 -18.09
C GLY A 210 -7.11 -31.49 -17.65
N LEU A 211 -7.73 -31.93 -16.56
CA LEU A 211 -7.67 -33.31 -16.06
C LEU A 211 -8.80 -34.18 -16.65
N THR A 212 -9.11 -34.00 -17.92
CA THR A 212 -10.14 -34.76 -18.65
C THR A 212 -9.53 -35.54 -19.81
N LYS A 213 -10.21 -36.60 -20.24
CA LYS A 213 -9.89 -37.34 -21.47
C LYS A 213 -10.53 -36.66 -22.69
N GLU A 214 -10.29 -37.19 -23.88
CA GLU A 214 -10.86 -36.71 -25.15
C GLU A 214 -12.40 -36.77 -25.18
N ASP A 215 -13.01 -37.68 -24.42
CA ASP A 215 -14.46 -37.83 -24.28
C ASP A 215 -15.08 -36.87 -23.24
N GLY A 216 -14.27 -36.00 -22.63
CA GLY A 216 -14.68 -35.05 -21.58
C GLY A 216 -14.82 -35.66 -20.18
N THR A 217 -14.60 -36.97 -20.00
CA THR A 217 -14.65 -37.61 -18.68
C THR A 217 -13.36 -37.35 -17.88
N PRO A 218 -13.40 -37.30 -16.53
CA PRO A 218 -12.20 -37.12 -15.71
C PRO A 218 -11.12 -38.17 -15.97
N ASN A 219 -9.87 -37.75 -16.08
CA ASN A 219 -8.71 -38.62 -16.18
C ASN A 219 -8.41 -39.22 -14.80
N ALA A 220 -8.90 -40.45 -14.57
CA ALA A 220 -8.76 -41.17 -13.30
C ALA A 220 -7.30 -41.24 -12.80
N THR A 221 -6.34 -41.51 -13.69
CA THR A 221 -4.91 -41.58 -13.32
C THR A 221 -4.38 -40.21 -12.90
N GLY A 222 -4.69 -39.15 -13.66
CA GLY A 222 -4.24 -37.79 -13.35
C GLY A 222 -4.81 -37.26 -12.03
N VAL A 223 -6.08 -37.55 -11.76
CA VAL A 223 -6.77 -37.21 -10.51
C VAL A 223 -6.17 -37.97 -9.33
N GLU A 224 -5.92 -39.28 -9.48
CA GLU A 224 -5.34 -40.09 -8.40
C GLU A 224 -3.93 -39.61 -8.02
N GLU A 225 -3.11 -39.27 -8.99
CA GLU A 225 -1.75 -38.76 -8.75
C GLU A 225 -1.76 -37.39 -8.07
N ALA A 226 -2.65 -36.47 -8.49
CA ALA A 226 -2.80 -35.17 -7.84
C ALA A 226 -3.32 -35.31 -6.39
N ALA A 227 -4.28 -36.22 -6.16
CA ALA A 227 -4.80 -36.50 -4.83
C ALA A 227 -3.73 -37.15 -3.91
N LYS A 228 -2.86 -38.01 -4.45
CA LYS A 228 -1.72 -38.57 -3.71
C LYS A 228 -0.72 -37.48 -3.32
N LEU A 229 -0.38 -36.59 -4.25
CA LEU A 229 0.56 -35.48 -4.02
C LEU A 229 0.06 -34.52 -2.94
N ALA A 230 -1.23 -34.16 -2.96
CA ALA A 230 -1.84 -33.23 -2.02
C ALA A 230 -2.21 -33.86 -0.66
N ASN A 231 -2.08 -35.17 -0.48
CA ASN A 231 -2.51 -35.84 0.75
C ASN A 231 -1.52 -35.61 1.91
N TRP A 232 -1.91 -34.81 2.89
CA TRP A 232 -1.11 -34.53 4.10
C TRP A 232 -1.18 -35.63 5.19
N ARG A 233 -1.89 -36.74 4.94
CA ARG A 233 -1.90 -37.93 5.80
C ARG A 233 -1.55 -39.19 4.99
N PRO A 234 -0.26 -39.44 4.73
CA PRO A 234 0.17 -40.51 3.83
C PRO A 234 -0.05 -41.92 4.41
N GLU A 235 -0.04 -42.08 5.73
CA GLU A 235 -0.03 -43.39 6.40
C GLU A 235 -1.38 -44.12 6.42
N GLY A 236 -2.49 -43.45 6.07
CA GLY A 236 -3.80 -44.09 5.94
C GLY A 236 -4.37 -44.61 7.27
N GLY A 237 -5.33 -43.88 7.85
CA GLY A 237 -6.12 -44.34 9.00
C GLY A 237 -7.61 -44.26 8.70
N ALA A 238 -8.39 -45.18 9.25
CA ALA A 238 -9.85 -45.17 9.13
C ALA A 238 -10.40 -43.80 9.56
N SER A 239 -11.36 -43.28 8.79
CA SER A 239 -12.08 -42.04 9.15
C SER A 239 -12.72 -42.23 10.52
N LYS A 240 -12.53 -41.27 11.43
CA LYS A 240 -13.27 -41.25 12.71
C LYS A 240 -14.76 -41.21 12.37
N THR A 241 -15.48 -42.25 12.78
CA THR A 241 -16.95 -42.29 12.71
C THR A 241 -17.48 -41.07 13.48
N PRO A 242 -18.45 -40.29 12.94
CA PRO A 242 -19.08 -39.24 13.72
C PRO A 242 -19.70 -39.88 14.97
N GLY A 243 -19.24 -39.45 16.15
CA GLY A 243 -19.91 -39.81 17.41
C GLY A 243 -21.29 -39.17 17.44
N GLU A 244 -22.27 -39.90 17.96
CA GLU A 244 -23.60 -39.39 18.30
C GLU A 244 -23.55 -38.15 19.20
#